data_AF-A0A2D5RPS0-F1
#
_entry.id   AF-A0A2D5RPS0-F1
#
_cell.length_a   1.000
_cell.length_b   1.000
_cell.length_c   1.000
_cell.angle_alpha   90.00
_cell.angle_beta   90.00
_cell.angle_gamma   90.00
#
_symmetry.space_group_name_H-M   'P 1'
#
loop_
_entity.id
_entity.type
_entity.pdbx_description
1 polymer ?
#
loop_
_entity_poly.entity_id
_entity_poly.type
_entity_poly.pdbx_seq_one_letter_code
_entity_poly.pdbx_strand_id
1 'polypeptide(L)'
;MIQILRDVDVESELYSQLTDASVKLNAPMSPRIINDLVNALIARGETKLTPSKAKKVVSSANEHLKGSRVDPHEAVGITTAQSIGEPGTQMTMRTFHYAGVATVNVTQGLPRIIEIVDARKVPKTPT
;
A
#
# COMPACT_ATOMS: atom_id res chain seq x y z
N MET A 1 20.04 -0.60 -2.29
CA MET A 1 18.64 -0.14 -2.11
C MET A 1 18.54 0.37 -0.67
N ILE A 2 18.54 1.69 -0.46
CA ILE A 2 18.47 2.26 0.90
C ILE A 2 16.99 2.23 1.31
N GLN A 3 16.62 1.31 2.20
CA GLN A 3 15.27 1.28 2.76
C GLN A 3 15.14 2.39 3.81
N ILE A 4 14.21 3.31 3.57
CA ILE A 4 13.89 4.38 4.52
C ILE A 4 13.01 3.75 5.62
N LEU A 5 13.55 3.55 6.83
CA LEU A 5 12.87 2.97 8.00
C LEU A 5 11.91 3.95 8.68
N ARG A 6 11.14 4.73 7.91
CA ARG A 6 10.16 5.66 8.49
C ARG A 6 9.02 4.86 9.13
N ASP A 7 8.72 5.16 10.39
CA ASP A 7 7.61 4.59 11.17
C ASP A 7 7.72 3.07 11.44
N VAL A 8 8.95 2.55 11.46
CA VAL A 8 9.24 1.16 11.86
C VAL A 8 9.79 1.18 13.29
N ASP A 9 9.13 0.48 14.20
CA ASP A 9 9.62 0.31 15.57
C ASP A 9 10.64 -0.85 15.61
N VAL A 10 11.90 -0.51 15.34
CA VAL A 10 13.01 -1.46 15.28
C VAL A 10 13.45 -1.93 16.68
N GLU A 11 13.05 -1.22 17.74
CA GLU A 11 13.46 -1.52 19.12
C GLU A 11 12.55 -2.54 19.81
N SER A 12 11.41 -2.87 19.21
CA SER A 12 10.50 -3.89 19.73
C SER A 12 11.15 -5.28 19.75
N GLU A 13 11.08 -5.96 20.92
CA GLU A 13 11.57 -7.34 21.06
C GLU A 13 10.92 -8.30 20.04
N LEU A 14 9.66 -8.06 19.68
CA LEU A 14 8.94 -8.85 18.68
C LEU A 14 9.51 -8.67 17.27
N TYR A 15 9.96 -7.45 16.94
CA TYR A 15 10.56 -7.14 15.65
C TYR A 15 11.89 -7.88 15.46
N SER A 16 12.75 -7.89 16.48
CA SER A 16 14.00 -8.65 16.46
C SER A 16 13.75 -10.15 16.30
N GLN A 17 12.80 -10.71 17.06
CA GLN A 17 12.48 -12.15 17.00
C GLN A 17 11.96 -12.59 15.63
N LEU A 18 11.09 -11.79 15.00
CA LEU A 18 10.57 -12.08 13.67
C LEU A 18 11.65 -11.90 12.58
N THR A 19 12.52 -10.91 12.74
CA THR A 19 13.66 -10.70 11.83
C THR A 19 14.62 -11.89 11.88
N ASP A 20 14.98 -12.36 13.08
CA ASP A 20 15.83 -13.54 13.25
C ASP A 20 15.19 -14.82 12.68
N ALA A 21 13.88 -14.99 12.87
CA ALA A 21 13.14 -16.11 12.30
C ALA A 21 13.10 -16.04 10.76
N SER A 22 12.99 -14.83 10.19
CA SER A 22 13.02 -14.57 8.76
C SER A 22 14.37 -14.89 8.13
N VAL A 23 15.47 -14.45 8.76
CA VAL A 23 16.84 -14.75 8.33
C VAL A 23 17.11 -16.26 8.36
N LYS A 24 16.70 -16.95 9.43
CA LYS A 24 16.86 -18.41 9.55
C LYS A 24 16.09 -19.20 8.48
N LEU A 25 14.94 -18.71 8.06
CA LEU A 25 14.10 -19.33 7.02
C LEU A 25 14.49 -18.89 5.60
N ASN A 26 15.47 -17.99 5.46
CA ASN A 26 15.87 -17.38 4.20
C ASN A 26 14.68 -16.80 3.41
N ALA A 27 13.73 -16.19 4.15
CA ALA A 27 12.55 -15.57 3.57
C ALA A 27 12.83 -14.06 3.35
N PRO A 28 12.96 -13.58 2.11
CA PRO A 28 13.22 -12.16 1.87
C PRO A 28 11.94 -11.36 2.13
N MET A 29 11.79 -10.85 3.36
CA MET A 29 10.71 -9.94 3.74
C MET A 29 11.24 -8.51 3.85
N SER A 30 10.42 -7.53 3.46
CA SER A 30 10.77 -6.13 3.70
C SER A 30 10.61 -5.79 5.19
N PRO A 31 11.40 -4.85 5.75
CA PRO A 31 11.25 -4.33 7.10
C PRO A 31 9.84 -3.85 7.41
N ARG A 32 9.11 -3.33 6.41
CA ARG A 32 7.71 -2.90 6.55
C ARG A 32 6.76 -4.07 6.74
N ILE A 33 6.92 -5.14 5.96
CA ILE A 33 6.11 -6.35 6.12
C ILE A 33 6.31 -6.94 7.52
N ILE A 34 7.55 -6.93 8.04
CA ILE A 34 7.82 -7.39 9.41
C ILE A 34 7.14 -6.49 10.43
N ASN A 35 7.18 -5.16 10.25
CA ASN A 35 6.48 -4.21 11.11
C ASN A 35 4.96 -4.41 11.10
N ASP A 36 4.37 -4.63 9.93
CA ASP A 36 2.93 -4.90 9.79
C ASP A 36 2.53 -6.19 10.50
N LEU A 37 3.38 -7.22 10.45
CA LEU A 37 3.18 -8.45 11.22
C LEU A 37 3.26 -8.21 12.73
N VAL A 38 4.21 -7.39 13.20
CA VAL A 38 4.31 -7.01 14.62
C VAL A 38 3.06 -6.26 15.06
N ASN A 39 2.62 -5.26 14.30
CA ASN A 39 1.40 -4.51 14.57
C ASN A 39 0.16 -5.41 14.61
N ALA A 40 0.06 -6.37 13.69
CA ALA A 40 -1.02 -7.35 13.68
C ALA A 40 -0.99 -8.28 14.90
N LEU A 41 0.19 -8.64 15.41
CA LEU A 41 0.32 -9.44 16.63
C LEU A 41 -0.07 -8.65 17.89
N ILE A 42 0.35 -7.38 17.96
CA ILE A 42 -0.03 -6.47 19.05
C ILE A 42 -1.54 -6.24 19.05
N ALA A 43 -2.16 -6.03 17.88
CA ALA A 43 -3.61 -5.87 17.75
C ALA A 43 -4.39 -7.12 18.18
N ARG A 44 -3.78 -8.31 18.07
CA ARG A 44 -4.33 -9.58 18.56
C ARG A 44 -4.06 -9.84 20.05
N GLY A 45 -3.33 -8.94 20.72
CA GLY A 45 -2.98 -9.06 22.15
C GLY A 45 -1.80 -10.00 22.45
N GLU A 46 -1.06 -10.45 21.44
CA GLU A 46 0.11 -11.32 21.63
C GLU A 46 1.36 -10.45 21.87
N THR A 47 1.76 -10.30 23.14
CA THR A 47 2.93 -9.51 23.55
C THR A 47 4.23 -10.29 23.54
N LYS A 48 4.17 -11.63 23.44
CA LYS A 48 5.35 -12.52 23.45
C LYS A 48 5.19 -13.64 22.43
N LEU A 49 6.22 -13.84 21.60
CA LEU A 49 6.24 -14.90 20.60
C LEU A 49 7.12 -16.06 21.08
N THR A 50 6.61 -17.29 21.00
CA THR A 50 7.48 -18.48 21.10
C THR A 50 8.23 -18.69 19.79
N PRO A 51 9.44 -19.28 19.80
CA PRO A 51 10.20 -19.52 18.57
C PRO A 51 9.43 -20.34 17.52
N SER A 52 8.58 -21.27 17.98
CA SER A 52 7.71 -22.08 17.11
C SER A 52 6.59 -21.25 16.46
N LYS A 53 5.93 -20.37 17.24
CA LYS A 53 4.93 -19.43 16.71
C LYS A 53 5.56 -18.47 15.69
N ALA A 54 6.74 -17.89 16.00
CA ALA A 54 7.47 -17.00 15.11
C ALA A 54 7.76 -17.65 13.76
N LYS A 55 8.28 -18.90 13.78
CA LYS A 55 8.56 -19.67 12.56
C LYS A 55 7.30 -19.90 11.73
N LYS A 56 6.17 -20.24 12.36
CA LYS A 56 4.89 -20.46 11.67
C LYS A 56 4.37 -19.19 11.02
N VAL A 57 4.39 -18.06 11.73
CA VAL A 57 3.93 -16.76 11.22
C VAL A 57 4.75 -16.36 9.99
N VAL A 58 6.08 -16.42 10.10
CA VAL A 58 6.98 -16.08 8.98
C VAL A 58 6.81 -17.05 7.81
N SER A 59 6.69 -18.35 8.07
CA SER A 59 6.48 -19.36 7.01
C SER A 59 5.17 -19.11 6.25
N SER A 60 4.07 -18.90 6.96
CA SER A 60 2.76 -18.63 6.37
C SER A 60 2.77 -17.31 5.59
N ALA A 61 3.36 -16.25 6.15
CA ALA A 61 3.49 -14.98 5.45
C ALA A 61 4.33 -15.10 4.16
N ASN A 62 5.43 -15.87 4.18
CA ASN A 62 6.25 -16.10 2.99
C ASN A 62 5.50 -16.88 1.90
N GLU A 63 4.69 -17.86 2.29
CA GLU A 63 3.86 -18.62 1.35
C GLU A 63 2.80 -17.75 0.68
N HIS A 64 2.09 -16.93 1.47
CA HIS A 64 1.14 -15.96 0.92
C HIS A 64 1.82 -14.94 0.01
N LEU A 65 2.98 -14.40 0.39
CA LEU A 65 3.73 -13.47 -0.44
C LEU A 65 4.15 -14.08 -1.78
N LYS A 66 4.56 -15.35 -1.79
CA LYS A 66 4.90 -16.05 -3.04
C LYS A 66 3.67 -16.24 -3.93
N GLY A 67 2.52 -16.58 -3.35
CA GLY A 67 1.25 -16.75 -4.07
C GLY A 67 0.61 -15.45 -4.55
N SER A 68 0.90 -14.31 -3.92
CA SER A 68 0.37 -12.99 -4.31
C SER A 68 1.16 -12.31 -5.44
N ARG A 69 2.13 -12.98 -6.05
CA ARG A 69 2.89 -12.42 -7.17
C ARG A 69 2.06 -12.52 -8.44
N VAL A 70 2.13 -11.47 -9.28
CA VAL A 70 1.53 -11.51 -10.62
C VAL A 70 2.28 -12.52 -11.50
N ASP A 71 1.54 -13.21 -12.35
CA ASP A 71 2.13 -14.13 -13.31
C ASP A 71 2.94 -13.36 -14.37
N PRO A 72 4.10 -13.91 -14.80
CA PRO A 72 4.86 -13.32 -15.88
C PRO A 72 4.06 -13.27 -17.19
N HIS A 73 4.26 -12.22 -18.00
CA HIS A 73 3.60 -11.98 -19.29
C HIS A 73 2.12 -11.62 -19.23
N GLU A 74 1.59 -11.31 -18.04
CA GLU A 74 0.25 -10.75 -17.91
C GLU A 74 0.16 -9.36 -18.57
N ALA A 75 -0.97 -9.07 -19.22
CA ALA A 75 -1.20 -7.83 -19.96
C ALA A 75 -1.54 -6.65 -19.02
N VAL A 76 -0.67 -6.39 -18.04
CA VAL A 76 -0.87 -5.40 -16.97
C VAL A 76 -1.20 -3.99 -17.49
N GLY A 77 -0.69 -3.61 -18.66
CA GLY A 77 -0.97 -2.30 -19.27
C GLY A 77 -2.45 -2.12 -19.63
N ILE A 78 -3.06 -3.12 -20.25
CA ILE A 78 -4.48 -3.07 -20.65
C ILE A 78 -5.38 -3.15 -19.42
N THR A 79 -5.10 -4.08 -18.51
CA THR A 79 -5.84 -4.23 -17.24
C THR A 79 -5.79 -2.94 -16.43
N THR A 80 -4.61 -2.31 -16.33
CA THR A 80 -4.46 -1.03 -15.61
C THR A 80 -5.26 0.07 -16.30
N ALA A 81 -5.18 0.20 -17.63
CA ALA A 81 -5.92 1.21 -18.38
C ALA A 81 -7.43 1.09 -18.19
N GLN A 82 -7.98 -0.14 -18.23
CA GLN A 82 -9.40 -0.38 -17.98
C GLN A 82 -9.79 -0.08 -16.54
N SER A 83 -9.00 -0.56 -15.56
CA SER A 83 -9.30 -0.35 -14.13
C SER A 83 -9.39 1.12 -13.72
N ILE A 84 -8.64 2.00 -14.40
CA ILE A 84 -8.69 3.45 -14.20
C ILE A 84 -9.79 4.10 -15.04
N GLY A 85 -9.97 3.66 -16.29
CA GLY A 85 -10.88 4.30 -17.26
C GLY A 85 -12.36 3.99 -17.03
N GLU A 86 -12.71 2.76 -16.65
CA GLU A 86 -14.10 2.33 -16.48
C GLU A 86 -14.85 3.12 -15.39
N PRO A 87 -14.28 3.35 -14.18
CA PRO A 87 -14.89 4.22 -13.18
C PRO A 87 -15.07 5.66 -13.66
N GLY A 88 -14.25 6.12 -14.61
CA GLY A 88 -14.34 7.46 -15.19
C GLY A 88 -15.68 7.74 -15.86
N THR A 89 -16.33 6.72 -16.42
CA THR A 89 -17.68 6.85 -17.00
C THR A 89 -18.77 7.00 -15.93
N GLN A 90 -18.53 6.46 -14.74
CA GLN A 90 -19.43 6.53 -13.59
C GLN A 90 -19.26 7.84 -12.79
N MET A 91 -18.20 8.62 -13.05
CA MET A 91 -17.97 9.94 -12.44
C MET A 91 -18.89 11.00 -13.07
N THR A 92 -20.19 10.91 -12.81
CA THR A 92 -21.23 11.74 -13.43
C THR A 92 -21.50 13.06 -12.69
N MET A 93 -21.26 13.12 -11.38
CA MET A 93 -21.49 14.33 -10.58
C MET A 93 -20.22 15.19 -10.50
N ARG A 94 -20.30 16.43 -10.98
CA ARG A 94 -19.42 17.51 -10.50
C ARG A 94 -19.90 17.85 -9.10
N THR A 95 -19.01 17.98 -8.12
CA THR A 95 -19.30 18.42 -6.74
C THR A 95 -19.71 19.90 -6.68
N PHE A 96 -20.72 20.29 -7.46
CA PHE A 96 -21.48 21.49 -7.14
C PHE A 96 -22.40 21.08 -5.99
N HIS A 97 -21.95 21.38 -4.78
CA HIS A 97 -22.69 21.74 -3.55
C HIS A 97 -21.77 21.47 -2.35
N TYR A 98 -20.60 22.11 -2.30
CA TYR A 98 -19.90 22.32 -1.02
C TYR A 98 -20.66 23.42 -0.28
N ALA A 99 -21.63 23.03 0.54
CA ALA A 99 -22.20 23.92 1.54
C ALA A 99 -21.10 24.23 2.58
N GLY A 100 -20.38 25.35 2.43
CA GLY A 100 -19.76 26.01 3.58
C GLY A 100 -18.29 26.42 3.53
N VAL A 101 -17.51 26.19 2.46
CA VAL A 101 -16.15 26.76 2.37
C VAL A 101 -15.89 27.34 0.98
N ALA A 102 -15.94 28.67 0.89
CA ALA A 102 -15.68 29.45 -0.31
C ALA A 102 -14.18 29.58 -0.59
N THR A 103 -13.51 28.46 -0.89
CA THR A 103 -12.10 28.50 -1.34
C THR A 103 -11.98 27.83 -2.69
N VAL A 104 -12.23 28.63 -3.74
CA VAL A 104 -11.89 28.41 -5.15
C VAL A 104 -12.61 27.22 -5.82
N ASN A 105 -13.18 27.46 -7.01
CA ASN A 105 -13.70 26.41 -7.88
C ASN A 105 -12.54 25.57 -8.42
N VAL A 106 -11.93 24.71 -7.60
CA VAL A 106 -10.87 23.79 -8.02
C VAL A 106 -11.50 22.74 -8.96
N THR A 107 -10.86 22.43 -10.08
CA THR A 107 -11.25 21.28 -10.89
C THR A 107 -11.18 20.02 -10.02
N GLN A 108 -12.34 19.42 -9.71
CA GLN A 108 -12.45 18.17 -8.98
C GLN A 108 -13.00 17.06 -9.87
N GLY A 109 -12.67 15.81 -9.54
CA GLY A 109 -13.14 14.62 -10.26
C GLY A 109 -12.42 14.38 -11.59
N LEU A 110 -13.17 13.86 -12.58
CA LEU A 110 -12.64 13.44 -13.87
C LEU A 110 -11.83 14.51 -14.63
N PRO A 111 -12.24 15.80 -14.67
CA PRO A 111 -11.45 16.84 -15.34
C PRO A 111 -10.03 16.97 -14.79
N ARG A 112 -9.82 16.78 -13.49
CA ARG A 112 -8.50 16.86 -12.87
C ARG A 112 -7.63 15.66 -13.20
N ILE A 113 -8.22 14.46 -13.24
CA ILE A 113 -7.52 13.23 -13.65
C ILE A 113 -6.99 13.38 -15.08
N ILE A 114 -7.82 13.90 -16.00
CA ILE A 114 -7.42 14.16 -17.39
C ILE A 114 -6.25 15.14 -17.46
N GLU A 115 -6.29 16.26 -16.71
CA GLU A 115 -5.19 17.23 -16.72
C GLU A 115 -3.85 16.66 -16.25
N ILE A 116 -3.88 15.81 -15.21
CA ILE A 116 -2.69 15.17 -14.64
C ILE A 116 -2.13 14.14 -15.63
N VAL A 117 -2.99 13.29 -16.21
CA VAL A 117 -2.58 12.24 -17.16
C VAL A 117 -2.08 12.82 -18.48
N ASP A 118 -2.73 13.86 -19.01
CA ASP A 118 -2.31 14.58 -20.22
C ASP A 118 -1.06 15.45 -20.00
N ALA A 119 -0.58 15.57 -18.75
CA ALA A 119 0.52 16.44 -18.34
C ALA A 119 0.36 17.89 -18.86
N ARG A 120 -0.85 18.47 -18.74
CA ARG A 120 -1.12 19.81 -19.27
C ARG A 120 -0.25 20.87 -18.59
N LYS A 121 0.45 21.66 -19.41
CA LYS A 121 1.37 22.72 -18.94
C LYS A 121 0.71 23.77 -18.05
N VAL A 122 -0.56 24.11 -18.33
CA VAL A 122 -1.35 25.03 -17.51
C VAL A 122 -2.67 24.34 -17.17
N PRO A 123 -2.90 23.93 -15.91
CA PRO A 123 -4.18 23.37 -15.49
C PRO A 123 -5.24 24.47 -15.47
N LYS A 124 -6.52 24.11 -15.65
CA LYS A 124 -7.60 25.11 -15.70
C LYS A 124 -7.77 25.88 -14.39
N THR A 125 -7.45 25.26 -13.25
CA THR A 125 -7.43 25.90 -11.94
C THR A 125 -6.08 25.65 -11.25
N PRO A 126 -5.09 26.53 -11.44
CA PRO A 126 -3.81 26.49 -10.74
C PRO A 126 -3.99 27.10 -9.35
N THR A 127 -4.32 26.25 -8.38
CA THR A 127 -4.26 26.53 -6.94
C THR A 127 -3.15 25.72 -6.33
#